data_AF-A0A931N2X3-F1
#
_entry.id   AF-A0A931N2X3-F1
#
_cell.length_a   1.000
_cell.length_b   1.000
_cell.length_c   1.000
_cell.angle_alpha   90.00
_cell.angle_beta   90.00
_cell.angle_gamma   90.00
#
_symmetry.space_group_name_H-M   'P 1'
#
loop_
_entity.id
_entity.type
_entity.pdbx_description
1 polymer ?
#
loop_
_entity_poly.entity_id
_entity_poly.type
_entity_poly.pdbx_seq_one_letter_code
_entity_poly.pdbx_strand_id
1 'polypeptide(L)'
;MVTVEDPSILETRRLELIAHVARARKELSELRDAYAELPNSGLLLDTEGIGALTTPAYCVAGAREVLEEASIELDAAADALDRAGTYTSRLRTATF
;
A
#
# COMPACT_ATOMS: atom_id res chain seq x y z
N MET A 1 34.37 0.80 4.35
CA MET A 1 34.20 1.37 5.70
C MET A 1 32.71 1.26 6.00
N VAL A 2 32.28 0.36 6.89
CA VAL A 2 30.86 0.25 7.26
C VAL A 2 30.57 1.42 8.18
N THR A 3 29.78 2.38 7.72
CA THR A 3 29.20 3.40 8.60
C THR A 3 28.22 2.69 9.52
N VAL A 4 28.58 2.58 10.80
CA VAL A 4 27.65 2.11 11.84
C VAL A 4 26.60 3.20 11.98
N GLU A 5 25.41 2.97 11.42
CA GLU A 5 24.28 3.89 11.62
C GLU A 5 23.86 3.88 13.09
N ASP A 6 23.59 5.06 13.64
CA ASP A 6 23.04 5.21 14.98
C ASP A 6 21.68 4.47 15.05
N PRO A 7 21.47 3.56 16.02
CA PRO A 7 20.20 2.85 16.16
C PRO A 7 18.96 3.75 16.24
N SER A 8 19.10 4.97 16.78
CA SER A 8 18.01 5.95 16.84
C SER A 8 17.62 6.49 15.46
N ILE A 9 18.57 6.59 14.53
CA ILE A 9 18.32 6.99 13.14
C ILE A 9 17.54 5.89 12.42
N LEU A 10 17.92 4.62 12.62
CA LEU A 10 17.21 3.48 12.04
C LEU A 10 15.76 3.40 12.54
N GLU A 11 15.53 3.65 13.83
CA GLU A 11 14.20 3.68 14.41
C GLU A 11 13.35 4.84 13.86
N THR A 12 13.94 6.02 13.72
CA THR A 12 13.28 7.18 13.11
C THR A 12 12.85 6.86 11.67
N ARG A 13 13.75 6.30 10.85
CA ARG A 13 13.46 5.89 9.46
C ARG A 13 12.37 4.83 9.38
N ARG A 14 12.32 3.90 10.33
CA ARG A 14 11.26 2.88 10.42
C ARG A 14 9.90 3.52 10.68
N LEU A 15 9.82 4.47 11.61
CA LEU A 15 8.60 5.21 11.91
C LEU A 15 8.14 6.07 10.73
N GLU A 16 9.09 6.68 10.00
CA GLU A 16 8.80 7.41 8.76
C GLU A 16 8.20 6.48 7.69
N LEU A 17 8.76 5.28 7.51
CA LEU A 17 8.21 4.27 6.60
C LEU A 17 6.80 3.82 7.01
N ILE A 18 6.53 3.63 8.30
CA ILE A 18 5.16 3.34 8.79
C ILE A 18 4.20 4.47 8.41
N ALA A 19 4.62 5.73 8.60
CA ALA A 19 3.80 6.88 8.20
C ALA A 19 3.58 6.93 6.68
N HIS A 20 4.55 6.49 5.87
CA HIS A 20 4.42 6.39 4.42
C HIS A 20 3.42 5.31 4.02
N VAL A 21 3.50 4.13 4.63
CA VAL A 21 2.55 3.02 4.41
C VAL A 21 1.14 3.45 4.80
N ALA A 22 0.96 4.15 5.93
CA ALA A 22 -0.35 4.65 6.35
C ALA A 22 -0.95 5.65 5.34
N ARG A 23 -0.14 6.54 4.76
CA ARG A 23 -0.59 7.45 3.69
C ARG A 23 -0.94 6.69 2.41
N ALA A 24 -0.09 5.75 1.98
CA ALA A 24 -0.34 4.93 0.81
C ALA A 24 -1.64 4.14 0.93
N ARG A 25 -1.95 3.59 2.11
CA ARG A 25 -3.22 2.90 2.37
C ARG A 25 -4.43 3.81 2.18
N LYS A 26 -4.34 5.05 2.66
CA LYS A 26 -5.40 6.04 2.50
C LYS A 26 -5.61 6.37 1.02
N GLU A 27 -4.52 6.71 0.31
CA GLU A 27 -4.54 7.02 -1.12
C GLU A 27 -5.06 5.84 -1.95
N LEU A 28 -4.68 4.60 -1.60
CA LEU A 28 -5.16 3.39 -2.25
C LEU A 28 -6.67 3.17 -2.04
N SER A 29 -7.17 3.42 -0.83
CA SER A 29 -8.60 3.35 -0.54
C SER A 29 -9.38 4.38 -1.37
N GLU A 30 -8.91 5.62 -1.42
CA GLU A 30 -9.51 6.68 -2.23
C GLU A 30 -9.51 6.31 -3.72
N LEU A 31 -8.42 5.72 -4.22
CA LEU A 31 -8.32 5.24 -5.60
C LEU A 31 -9.30 4.10 -5.89
N ARG A 32 -9.40 3.12 -4.99
CA ARG A 32 -10.34 2.01 -5.11
C ARG A 32 -11.79 2.50 -5.16
N ASP A 33 -12.12 3.46 -4.31
CA ASP A 33 -13.46 4.06 -4.28
C ASP A 33 -13.74 4.84 -5.57
N ALA A 34 -12.74 5.56 -6.11
CA ALA A 34 -12.85 6.21 -7.42
C ALA A 34 -13.08 5.21 -8.57
N TYR A 35 -12.40 4.06 -8.56
CA TYR A 35 -12.67 2.98 -9.52
C TYR A 35 -14.07 2.38 -9.37
N ALA A 36 -14.60 2.29 -8.15
CA ALA A 36 -15.97 1.84 -7.91
C ALA A 36 -17.02 2.79 -8.51
N GLU A 37 -16.74 4.09 -8.51
CA GLU A 37 -17.61 5.13 -9.08
C GLU A 37 -17.40 5.36 -10.59
N LEU A 38 -16.30 4.87 -11.16
CA LEU A 38 -15.97 5.07 -12.57
C LEU A 38 -17.10 4.68 -13.56
N PRO A 39 -17.86 3.58 -13.37
CA PRO A 39 -19.02 3.27 -14.20
C PRO A 39 -20.11 4.35 -14.22
N ASN A 40 -20.23 5.15 -13.17
CA ASN A 40 -21.21 6.23 -13.05
C ASN A 40 -20.77 7.52 -13.75
N SER A 41 -19.53 7.58 -14.26
CA SER A 41 -18.99 8.77 -14.92
C SER A 41 -19.68 9.14 -16.23
N GLY A 42 -20.34 8.17 -16.90
CA GLY A 42 -20.86 8.34 -18.26
C GLY A 42 -19.78 8.46 -19.34
N LEU A 43 -18.50 8.25 -18.99
CA LEU A 43 -17.34 8.39 -19.89
C LEU A 43 -16.87 7.06 -20.49
N LEU A 44 -17.41 5.94 -20.04
CA LEU A 44 -17.03 4.61 -20.51
C LEU A 44 -17.84 4.23 -21.74
N LEU A 45 -17.16 3.95 -22.85
CA LEU A 45 -17.76 3.32 -24.01
C LEU A 45 -17.71 1.80 -23.83
N ASP A 46 -18.80 1.12 -24.18
CA ASP A 46 -18.80 -0.34 -24.16
C ASP A 46 -17.89 -0.90 -25.26
N THR A 47 -17.37 -2.10 -25.04
CA THR A 47 -16.58 -2.79 -26.07
C THR A 47 -17.54 -3.52 -27.02
N GLU A 48 -17.47 -3.22 -28.31
CA GLU A 48 -18.34 -3.87 -29.29
C GLU A 48 -18.04 -5.38 -29.42
N GLY A 49 -19.10 -6.20 -29.39
CA GLY A 49 -19.03 -7.65 -29.65
C GLY A 49 -19.60 -8.53 -28.52
N ILE A 50 -20.34 -9.58 -28.88
CA ILE A 50 -20.85 -10.57 -27.92
C ILE A 50 -19.66 -11.32 -27.31
N GLY A 51 -19.49 -11.25 -26.00
CA GLY A 51 -18.44 -11.98 -25.27
C GLY A 51 -17.07 -11.28 -25.22
N ALA A 52 -17.01 -9.96 -25.44
CA ALA A 52 -15.78 -9.21 -25.26
C ALA A 52 -15.25 -9.36 -23.81
N LEU A 53 -14.12 -10.03 -23.64
CA LEU A 53 -13.48 -10.31 -22.35
C LEU A 53 -12.96 -9.06 -21.62
N THR A 54 -13.17 -7.87 -22.18
CA THR A 54 -12.61 -6.61 -21.70
C THR A 54 -13.67 -5.52 -21.62
N THR A 55 -14.93 -5.88 -21.34
CA THR A 55 -15.97 -4.86 -21.10
C THR A 55 -15.50 -3.89 -20.00
N PRO A 56 -15.96 -2.64 -20.00
CA PRO A 56 -15.61 -1.69 -18.95
C PRO A 56 -15.91 -2.24 -17.54
N ALA A 57 -17.01 -2.97 -17.37
CA ALA A 57 -17.37 -3.62 -16.11
C ALA A 57 -16.34 -4.67 -15.68
N TYR A 58 -15.88 -5.53 -16.61
CA TYR A 58 -14.84 -6.52 -16.32
C TYR A 58 -13.51 -5.84 -15.93
N CYS A 59 -13.07 -4.84 -16.69
CA CYS A 59 -11.83 -4.12 -16.42
C CYS A 59 -11.87 -3.37 -15.08
N VAL A 60 -13.00 -2.74 -14.76
CA VAL A 60 -13.20 -2.06 -13.46
C VAL A 60 -13.19 -3.06 -12.31
N ALA A 61 -13.87 -4.21 -12.46
CA ALA A 61 -13.86 -5.25 -11.44
C ALA A 61 -12.44 -5.79 -11.19
N GLY A 62 -11.70 -6.13 -12.25
CA GLY A 62 -10.32 -6.61 -12.14
C GLY A 62 -9.37 -5.57 -11.54
N ALA A 63 -9.50 -4.29 -11.90
CA ALA A 63 -8.71 -3.22 -11.28
C ALA A 63 -8.98 -3.14 -9.77
N ARG A 64 -10.25 -3.23 -9.35
CA ARG A 64 -10.62 -3.18 -7.92
C ARG A 64 -10.09 -4.37 -7.14
N GLU A 65 -10.11 -5.57 -7.73
CA GLU A 65 -9.55 -6.78 -7.13
C GLU A 65 -8.05 -6.63 -6.88
N VAL A 66 -7.28 -6.16 -7.87
CA VAL A 66 -5.84 -5.90 -7.72
C VAL A 66 -5.56 -4.81 -6.67
N LEU A 67 -6.40 -3.77 -6.58
CA LEU A 67 -6.26 -2.74 -5.53
C LEU A 67 -6.59 -3.28 -4.14
N GLU A 68 -7.50 -4.26 -4.03
CA GLU A 68 -7.79 -4.95 -2.78
C GLU A 68 -6.61 -5.83 -2.34
N GLU A 69 -5.98 -6.56 -3.27
CA GLU A 69 -4.73 -7.28 -3.01
C GLU A 69 -3.61 -6.34 -2.53
N ALA A 70 -3.43 -5.20 -3.19
CA ALA A 70 -2.44 -4.20 -2.79
C ALA A 70 -2.70 -3.66 -1.37
N SER A 71 -3.96 -3.57 -0.93
CA SER A 71 -4.29 -3.17 0.45
C SER A 71 -3.81 -4.20 1.46
N ILE A 72 -3.96 -5.49 1.15
CA ILE A 72 -3.49 -6.60 2.00
C ILE A 72 -1.97 -6.56 2.09
N GLU A 73 -1.26 -6.28 0.99
CA GLU A 73 0.20 -6.17 0.99
C GLU A 73 0.69 -4.97 1.82
N LEU A 74 0.00 -3.83 1.77
CA LEU A 74 0.32 -2.68 2.62
C LEU A 74 0.06 -2.95 4.11
N ASP A 75 -0.99 -3.71 4.44
CA ASP A 75 -1.22 -4.21 5.80
C ASP A 75 -0.07 -5.11 6.27
N ALA A 76 0.38 -6.03 5.42
CA ALA A 76 1.51 -6.90 5.71
C ALA A 76 2.84 -6.12 5.85
N ALA A 77 3.04 -5.06 5.05
CA ALA A 77 4.20 -4.19 5.17
C ALA A 77 4.21 -3.43 6.51
N ALA A 78 3.06 -2.93 6.96
CA ALA A 78 2.93 -2.30 8.27
C ALA A 78 3.24 -3.28 9.41
N ASP A 79 2.68 -4.49 9.38
CA ASP A 79 3.00 -5.56 10.36
C ASP A 79 4.50 -5.87 10.41
N ALA A 80 5.13 -6.02 9.24
CA ALA A 80 6.55 -6.31 9.15
C ALA A 80 7.41 -5.19 9.78
N LEU A 81 7.05 -3.93 9.56
CA LEU A 81 7.74 -2.76 10.14
C LEU A 81 7.57 -2.71 11.66
N ASP A 82 6.39 -3.03 12.20
CA ASP A 82 6.16 -3.08 13.65
C ASP A 82 6.90 -4.24 14.33
N ARG A 83 6.94 -5.41 13.69
CA ARG A 83 7.76 -6.53 14.15
C ARG A 83 9.23 -6.19 14.16
N ALA A 84 9.74 -5.47 13.16
CA ALA A 84 11.12 -4.99 13.17
C ALA A 84 11.38 -4.10 14.41
N GLY A 85 10.47 -3.19 14.75
CA GLY A 85 10.51 -2.38 15.96
C GLY A 85 10.54 -3.20 17.26
N THR A 86 9.78 -4.30 17.29
CA THR A 86 9.78 -5.23 18.42
C THR A 86 11.16 -5.83 18.67
N TYR A 87 11.92 -6.15 17.62
CA TYR A 87 13.29 -6.65 17.76
C TYR A 87 14.29 -5.56 18.11
N THR A 88 14.20 -4.38 17.48
CA THR A 88 15.15 -3.27 17.71
C THR A 88 15.01 -2.66 19.10
N SER A 89 13.82 -2.67 19.71
CA SER A 89 13.62 -2.22 21.10
C SER A 89 14.45 -2.98 22.15
N ARG A 90 14.98 -4.16 21.79
CA ARG A 90 15.84 -4.97 22.66
C ARG A 90 17.31 -4.55 22.61
N LEU A 91 17.68 -3.72 21.63
CA LEU A 91 19.04 -3.20 21.51
C LEU A 91 19.29 -2.21 22.65
N ARG A 92 20.38 -2.43 23.39
CA ARG A 92 20.86 -1.48 24.39
C ARG A 92 21.91 -0.59 23.76
N THR A 93 21.65 0.70 23.71
CA THR A 93 22.66 1.70 23.33
C THR A 93 23.59 1.96 24.51
N ALA A 94 24.89 2.06 24.23
CA ALA A 94 25.86 2.48 25.24
C ALA A 94 25.68 3.98 25.48
N THR A 95 25.38 4.36 26.73
CA THR A 95 25.43 5.75 27.18
C THR A 95 26.90 6.11 27.43
N PHE A 96 27.44 7.11 26.72
CA PHE A 96 28.76 7.67 26.98
C PHE A 96 28.64 9.01 27.69
#